data_AF-A0AAE0WMA8-F1
#
_entry.id   AF-A0AAE0WMA8-F1
#
_cell.length_a   1.000
_cell.length_b   1.000
_cell.length_c   1.000
_cell.angle_alpha   90.00
_cell.angle_beta   90.00
_cell.angle_gamma   90.00
#
_symmetry.space_group_name_H-M   'P 1'
#
loop_
_entity.id
_entity.type
_entity.pdbx_description
1 polymer ?
#
loop_
_entity_poly.entity_id
_entity_poly.type
_entity_poly.pdbx_seq_one_letter_code
_entity_poly.pdbx_strand_id
1 'polypeptide(L)'
;MTTLAKPPQLFCRLLALPTPLRQRTFSILNRPPPNYPGHVPLTLVERAGLAVGSAFGSLANPYRHDLIAALGEATSKPYFITRLRHAMLASPTGRRILKDKPRITSASMSLEKLRKLPENSVGYAYTAWLDREGVTPDTRDSVRYIDDPEEAYVMQRYRETHDFTHAITGLPVIIEGELAIKAFEFANTVLPMTALSLFAVVRLKPVERKRFFDTYLPWALRNGLKAEEVINVYWEEELKTDVEVLRARLGIEMPPDLREIRKMLRDQKKAKKSAGEARERLGSVTACIKTAMSIFFAAVAIVYFLLAVVDGLPATGYEGLQSGPTALHFDLASQRELLLDVFNHYETYLNGIGASLASVQNSNYVLTATLATILELGASSYRCRGDRSQCFAKARKRKTALHSKVVTHNEVTNYSSRLRLVLFVRYRA
;
A
#
# COMPACT_ATOMS: atom_id res chain seq x y z
N MET A 1 42.10 33.44 -37.30
CA MET A 1 42.67 32.13 -37.66
C MET A 1 41.87 31.05 -36.94
N THR A 2 40.86 30.49 -37.59
CA THR A 2 40.08 29.35 -37.09
C THR A 2 40.33 28.19 -38.04
N THR A 3 41.08 27.20 -37.57
CA THR A 3 41.40 25.98 -38.30
C THR A 3 40.15 25.12 -38.40
N LEU A 4 39.56 25.06 -39.59
CA LEU A 4 38.50 24.11 -39.93
C LEU A 4 39.09 22.70 -39.80
N ALA A 5 38.61 21.91 -38.84
CA ALA A 5 39.00 20.52 -38.67
C ALA A 5 38.67 19.74 -39.95
N LYS A 6 39.71 19.18 -40.59
CA LYS A 6 39.59 18.36 -41.79
C LYS A 6 38.74 17.12 -41.43
N PRO A 7 37.67 16.80 -42.18
CA PRO A 7 36.84 15.64 -41.86
C PRO A 7 37.70 14.37 -41.86
N PRO A 8 37.37 13.37 -41.00
CA PRO A 8 38.18 12.16 -40.87
C PRO A 8 38.29 11.47 -42.24
N GLN A 9 39.53 11.14 -42.63
CA GLN A 9 39.92 10.70 -43.98
C GLN A 9 39.11 9.50 -44.52
N LEU A 10 38.54 8.69 -43.62
CA LEU A 10 37.62 7.60 -43.95
C LEU A 10 36.32 8.07 -44.62
N PHE A 11 35.76 9.21 -44.19
CA PHE A 11 34.49 9.72 -44.70
C PHE A 11 34.61 10.22 -46.15
N CYS A 12 35.74 10.87 -46.48
CA CYS A 12 36.03 11.31 -47.84
C CYS A 12 36.29 10.12 -48.79
N ARG A 13 36.85 9.00 -48.32
CA ARG A 13 37.10 7.81 -49.15
C ARG A 13 35.82 7.07 -49.54
N LEU A 14 34.81 7.03 -48.67
CA LEU A 14 33.51 6.42 -48.97
C LEU A 14 32.72 7.20 -50.04
N LEU A 15 32.82 8.53 -50.02
CA LEU A 15 32.21 9.40 -51.03
C LEU A 15 32.99 9.47 -52.35
N ALA A 16 34.20 8.88 -52.40
CA ALA A 16 34.99 8.75 -53.62
C ALA A 16 34.68 7.45 -54.40
N LEU A 17 33.91 6.51 -53.82
CA LEU A 17 33.48 5.31 -54.54
C LEU A 17 32.43 5.66 -55.61
N PRO A 18 32.52 5.06 -56.82
CA PRO A 18 31.49 5.16 -57.86
C PRO A 18 30.10 4.84 -57.29
N THR A 19 29.08 5.61 -57.68
CA THR A 19 27.67 5.43 -57.28
C THR A 19 27.19 3.96 -57.30
N PRO A 20 27.49 3.14 -58.33
CA PRO A 20 27.08 1.73 -58.33
C PRO A 20 27.77 0.86 -57.27
N LEU A 21 29.01 1.19 -56.86
CA LEU A 21 29.70 0.49 -55.77
C LEU A 21 29.20 0.96 -54.40
N ARG A 22 28.83 2.23 -54.28
CA ARG A 22 28.20 2.79 -53.07
C ARG A 22 26.79 2.24 -52.85
N GLN A 23 26.04 1.99 -53.92
CA GLN A 23 24.71 1.36 -53.89
C GLN A 23 24.77 -0.13 -53.52
N ARG A 24 25.92 -0.79 -53.73
CA ARG A 24 26.13 -2.21 -53.38
C ARG A 24 26.49 -2.44 -51.91
N THR A 25 26.96 -1.41 -51.20
CA THR A 25 27.34 -1.54 -49.79
C THR A 25 26.20 -1.06 -48.89
N PHE A 26 25.57 -2.02 -48.22
CA PHE A 26 24.52 -1.73 -47.25
C PHE A 26 25.06 -0.83 -46.13
N SER A 27 24.52 0.38 -46.03
CA SER A 27 24.94 1.41 -45.07
C SER A 27 23.77 2.33 -44.71
N ILE A 28 23.96 3.19 -43.70
CA ILE A 28 22.97 4.18 -43.27
C ILE A 28 22.52 5.09 -44.44
N LEU A 29 23.47 5.43 -45.33
CA LEU A 29 23.21 6.33 -46.47
C LEU A 29 22.68 5.59 -47.70
N ASN A 30 22.89 4.28 -47.80
CA ASN A 30 22.41 3.43 -48.89
C ASN A 30 21.83 2.13 -48.31
N ARG A 31 20.53 2.17 -48.04
CA ARG A 31 19.75 1.07 -47.50
C ARG A 31 19.02 0.33 -48.64
N PRO A 32 18.98 -1.02 -48.64
CA PRO A 32 18.22 -1.77 -49.62
C PRO A 32 16.72 -1.45 -49.50
N PRO A 33 15.95 -1.63 -50.60
CA PRO A 33 14.51 -1.43 -50.55
C PRO A 33 13.85 -2.34 -49.51
N PRO A 34 12.73 -1.92 -48.92
CA PRO A 34 12.00 -2.73 -47.95
C PRO A 34 11.44 -4.01 -48.60
N ASN A 35 11.52 -5.15 -47.91
CA ASN A 35 11.00 -6.43 -48.39
C ASN A 35 9.45 -6.48 -48.36
N TYR A 36 8.82 -5.64 -47.54
CA TYR A 36 7.37 -5.49 -47.42
C TYR A 36 7.05 -4.08 -46.86
N PRO A 37 5.80 -3.58 -46.95
CA PRO A 37 5.44 -2.25 -46.48
C PRO A 37 5.79 -2.03 -44.99
N GLY A 38 6.53 -0.96 -44.69
CA GLY A 38 6.97 -0.64 -43.33
C GLY A 38 8.26 -1.35 -42.86
N HIS A 39 8.80 -2.28 -43.65
CA HIS A 39 10.09 -2.93 -43.35
C HIS A 39 11.25 -1.92 -43.38
N VAL A 40 12.17 -2.07 -42.45
CA VAL A 40 13.37 -1.28 -42.28
C VAL A 40 14.56 -2.24 -42.14
N PRO A 41 15.30 -2.50 -43.23
CA PRO A 41 16.46 -3.38 -43.17
C PRO A 41 17.55 -2.76 -42.27
N LEU A 42 18.14 -3.60 -41.42
CA LEU A 42 19.21 -3.24 -40.49
C LEU A 42 20.47 -4.06 -40.73
N THR A 43 21.63 -3.40 -40.69
CA THR A 43 22.94 -4.07 -40.61
C THR A 43 23.08 -4.77 -39.26
N LEU A 44 24.04 -5.70 -39.13
CA LEU A 44 24.32 -6.35 -37.84
C LEU A 44 24.70 -5.34 -36.75
N VAL A 45 25.46 -4.30 -37.10
CA VAL A 45 25.87 -3.25 -36.15
C VAL A 45 24.67 -2.39 -35.72
N GLU A 46 23.83 -1.96 -36.67
CA GLU A 46 22.61 -1.20 -36.35
C GLU A 46 21.64 -2.04 -35.51
N ARG A 47 21.49 -3.34 -35.81
CA ARG A 47 20.66 -4.26 -35.05
C ARG A 47 21.19 -4.45 -33.63
N ALA A 48 22.49 -4.64 -33.46
CA ALA A 48 23.12 -4.74 -32.14
C ALA A 48 22.96 -3.42 -31.35
N GLY A 49 23.20 -2.28 -31.99
CA GLY A 49 22.97 -0.96 -31.39
C GLY A 49 21.51 -0.73 -30.99
N LEU A 50 20.56 -1.14 -31.83
CA LEU A 50 19.13 -1.08 -31.54
C LEU A 50 18.77 -1.97 -30.34
N ALA A 51 19.29 -3.21 -30.28
CA ALA A 51 19.06 -4.11 -29.16
C ALA A 51 19.58 -3.51 -27.85
N VAL A 52 20.84 -3.06 -27.82
CA VAL A 52 21.46 -2.46 -26.63
C VAL A 52 20.73 -1.19 -26.20
N GLY A 53 20.52 -0.25 -27.12
CA GLY A 53 19.85 1.01 -26.83
C GLY A 53 18.40 0.80 -26.35
N SER A 54 17.69 -0.15 -26.94
CA SER A 54 16.32 -0.49 -26.53
C SER A 54 16.27 -1.19 -25.17
N ALA A 55 17.22 -2.07 -24.87
CA ALA A 55 17.32 -2.71 -23.56
C ALA A 55 17.54 -1.69 -22.43
N PHE A 56 18.53 -0.80 -22.58
CA PHE A 56 18.78 0.25 -21.58
C PHE A 56 17.65 1.27 -21.52
N GLY A 57 17.12 1.69 -22.66
CA GLY A 57 16.04 2.68 -22.71
C GLY A 57 14.72 2.18 -22.13
N SER A 58 14.33 0.92 -22.40
CA SER A 58 13.14 0.31 -21.80
C SER A 58 13.33 0.03 -20.30
N LEU A 59 14.53 -0.34 -19.87
CA LEU A 59 14.84 -0.48 -18.44
C LEU A 59 14.76 0.86 -17.71
N ALA A 60 15.21 1.96 -18.33
CA ALA A 60 15.12 3.30 -17.76
C ALA A 60 13.67 3.81 -17.71
N ASN A 61 12.93 3.66 -18.82
CA ASN A 61 11.55 4.06 -18.96
C ASN A 61 10.64 2.89 -19.42
N PRO A 62 9.93 2.22 -18.48
CA PRO A 62 9.10 1.06 -18.81
C PRO A 62 7.83 1.39 -19.61
N TYR A 63 7.45 2.68 -19.71
CA TYR A 63 6.29 3.11 -20.51
C TYR A 63 6.64 3.27 -22.00
N ARG A 64 7.91 3.08 -22.39
CA ARG A 64 8.37 3.08 -23.77
C ARG A 64 8.20 1.68 -24.38
N HIS A 65 6.95 1.29 -24.60
CA HIS A 65 6.60 -0.01 -25.18
C HIS A 65 7.23 -0.24 -26.56
N ASP A 66 7.48 0.85 -27.30
CA ASP A 66 8.16 0.84 -28.59
C ASP A 66 9.61 0.33 -28.49
N LEU A 67 10.30 0.61 -27.39
CA LEU A 67 11.64 0.07 -27.13
C LEU A 67 11.60 -1.42 -26.81
N ILE A 68 10.58 -1.89 -26.08
CA ILE A 68 10.41 -3.34 -25.82
C ILE A 68 10.11 -4.07 -27.14
N ALA A 69 9.28 -3.48 -28.00
CA ALA A 69 9.00 -3.98 -29.34
C ALA A 69 10.29 -4.06 -30.18
N ALA A 70 11.05 -2.98 -30.26
CA ALA A 70 12.32 -2.94 -30.99
C ALA A 70 13.35 -3.94 -30.45
N LEU A 71 13.45 -4.09 -29.12
CA LEU A 71 14.29 -5.11 -28.47
C LEU A 71 13.87 -6.53 -28.89
N GLY A 72 12.56 -6.79 -28.96
CA GLY A 72 11.99 -8.04 -29.44
C GLY A 72 12.44 -8.37 -30.85
N GLU A 73 12.34 -7.42 -31.78
CA GLU A 73 12.74 -7.64 -33.18
C GLU A 73 14.26 -7.81 -33.31
N ALA A 74 15.01 -6.95 -32.63
CA ALA A 74 16.48 -6.93 -32.72
C ALA A 74 17.12 -8.20 -32.16
N THR A 75 16.52 -8.84 -31.16
CA THR A 75 17.04 -10.05 -30.51
C THR A 75 16.46 -11.36 -31.04
N SER A 76 15.42 -11.30 -31.87
CA SER A 76 14.73 -12.49 -32.37
C SER A 76 15.44 -13.21 -33.53
N LYS A 77 16.22 -12.48 -34.33
CA LYS A 77 17.00 -13.01 -35.45
C LYS A 77 18.41 -13.41 -35.02
N PRO A 78 19.04 -14.39 -35.69
CA PRO A 78 18.51 -15.16 -36.83
C PRO A 78 17.70 -16.41 -36.43
N TYR A 79 17.79 -16.85 -35.18
CA TYR A 79 17.35 -18.19 -34.78
C TYR A 79 15.95 -18.25 -34.16
N PHE A 80 15.65 -17.37 -33.21
CA PHE A 80 14.51 -17.55 -32.31
C PHE A 80 13.15 -17.37 -33.00
N ILE A 81 13.03 -16.38 -33.88
CA ILE A 81 11.80 -16.19 -34.65
C ILE A 81 11.61 -17.31 -35.68
N THR A 82 12.70 -17.79 -36.29
CA THR A 82 12.69 -18.93 -37.21
C THR A 82 12.22 -20.20 -36.52
N ARG A 83 12.71 -20.45 -35.29
CA ARG A 83 12.24 -21.56 -34.44
C ARG A 83 10.73 -21.46 -34.19
N LEU A 84 10.26 -20.27 -33.81
CA LEU A 84 8.84 -20.05 -33.51
C LEU A 84 7.96 -20.26 -34.76
N ARG A 85 8.40 -19.78 -35.93
CA ARG A 85 7.75 -20.08 -37.22
C ARG A 85 7.70 -21.58 -37.49
N HIS A 86 8.80 -22.31 -37.27
CA HIS A 86 8.82 -23.76 -37.47
C HIS A 86 7.87 -24.50 -36.52
N ALA A 87 7.75 -24.04 -35.28
CA ALA A 87 6.79 -24.60 -34.35
C ALA A 87 5.33 -24.37 -34.80
N MET A 88 5.03 -23.20 -35.38
CA MET A 88 3.74 -22.96 -36.04
C MET A 88 3.51 -23.85 -37.25
N LEU A 89 4.53 -24.06 -38.09
CA LEU A 89 4.44 -24.95 -39.25
C LEU A 89 4.22 -26.42 -38.86
N ALA A 90 4.73 -26.84 -37.69
CA ALA A 90 4.50 -28.19 -37.16
C ALA A 90 3.05 -28.40 -36.70
N SER A 91 2.38 -27.36 -36.19
CA SER A 91 0.99 -27.41 -35.73
C SER A 91 -0.02 -27.27 -36.88
N PRO A 92 -1.07 -28.12 -36.98
CA PRO A 92 -2.17 -27.93 -37.93
C PRO A 92 -2.84 -26.55 -37.78
N THR A 93 -3.07 -26.11 -36.54
CA THR A 93 -3.64 -24.80 -36.24
C THR A 93 -2.67 -23.68 -36.59
N GLY A 94 -1.38 -23.84 -36.26
CA GLY A 94 -0.33 -22.88 -36.61
C GLY A 94 -0.20 -22.67 -38.12
N ARG A 95 -0.30 -23.72 -38.94
CA ARG A 95 -0.32 -23.60 -40.41
C ARG A 95 -1.52 -22.81 -40.93
N ARG A 96 -2.71 -23.02 -40.34
CA ARG A 96 -3.91 -22.22 -40.67
C ARG A 96 -3.68 -20.75 -40.35
N ILE A 97 -3.15 -20.46 -39.16
CA ILE A 97 -2.84 -19.09 -38.74
C ILE A 97 -1.83 -18.40 -39.68
N LEU A 98 -0.77 -19.11 -40.11
CA LEU A 98 0.22 -18.56 -41.04
C LEU A 98 -0.36 -18.28 -42.43
N LYS A 99 -1.35 -19.07 -42.86
CA LYS A 99 -2.08 -18.88 -44.12
C LYS A 99 -3.05 -17.70 -44.03
N ASP A 100 -3.91 -17.71 -43.01
CA ASP A 100 -5.05 -16.79 -42.88
C ASP A 100 -4.59 -15.39 -42.42
N LYS A 101 -3.45 -15.33 -41.74
CA LYS A 101 -2.83 -14.12 -41.18
C LYS A 101 -3.79 -13.20 -40.39
N PRO A 102 -4.65 -13.72 -39.49
CA PRO A 102 -5.59 -12.88 -38.76
C PRO A 102 -4.87 -11.90 -37.83
N ARG A 103 -5.49 -10.74 -37.61
CA ARG A 103 -4.98 -9.65 -36.77
C ARG A 103 -5.89 -9.45 -35.57
N ILE A 104 -5.31 -9.12 -34.41
CA ILE A 104 -6.07 -8.79 -33.20
C ILE A 104 -6.14 -7.26 -33.08
N THR A 105 -7.20 -6.67 -33.63
CA THR A 105 -7.50 -5.24 -33.53
C THR A 105 -8.98 -5.04 -33.24
N SER A 106 -9.38 -3.86 -32.79
CA SER A 106 -10.80 -3.53 -32.61
C SER A 106 -11.58 -3.55 -33.94
N ALA A 107 -10.88 -3.38 -35.06
CA ALA A 107 -11.46 -3.45 -36.40
C ALA A 107 -11.78 -4.89 -36.82
N SER A 108 -10.93 -5.86 -36.50
CA SER A 108 -11.16 -7.28 -36.79
C SER A 108 -12.06 -7.96 -35.74
N MET A 109 -12.06 -7.44 -34.51
CA MET A 109 -12.73 -8.05 -33.37
C MET A 109 -13.49 -6.98 -32.56
N SER A 110 -14.82 -6.97 -32.67
CA SER A 110 -15.66 -5.99 -31.98
C SER A 110 -15.70 -6.21 -30.46
N LEU A 111 -15.02 -5.34 -29.72
CA LEU A 111 -15.00 -5.36 -28.25
C LEU A 111 -16.40 -5.23 -27.64
N GLU A 112 -17.29 -4.44 -28.27
CA GLU A 112 -18.69 -4.32 -27.82
C GLU A 112 -19.47 -5.64 -27.89
N LYS A 113 -19.21 -6.46 -28.91
CA LYS A 113 -19.82 -7.78 -29.02
C LYS A 113 -19.24 -8.75 -28.00
N LEU A 114 -17.93 -8.67 -27.76
CA LEU A 114 -17.25 -9.53 -26.78
C LEU A 114 -17.71 -9.27 -25.35
N ARG A 115 -17.95 -8.01 -24.97
CA ARG A 115 -18.52 -7.65 -23.65
C ARG A 115 -19.90 -8.26 -23.38
N LYS A 116 -20.62 -8.67 -24.43
CA LYS A 116 -21.95 -9.29 -24.33
C LYS A 116 -21.90 -10.82 -24.32
N LEU A 117 -20.71 -11.42 -24.46
CA LEU A 117 -20.57 -12.86 -24.35
C LEU A 117 -20.77 -13.32 -22.90
N PRO A 118 -21.08 -14.61 -22.66
CA PRO A 118 -21.19 -15.16 -21.31
C PRO A 118 -19.96 -14.87 -20.45
N GLU A 119 -20.14 -14.64 -19.15
CA GLU A 119 -19.04 -14.23 -18.25
C GLU A 119 -17.91 -15.26 -18.16
N ASN A 120 -18.23 -16.54 -18.34
CA ASN A 120 -17.28 -17.64 -18.37
C ASN A 120 -16.53 -17.77 -19.71
N SER A 121 -16.84 -16.97 -20.72
CA SER A 121 -16.18 -17.04 -22.03
C SER A 121 -14.84 -16.32 -22.07
N VAL A 122 -13.94 -16.78 -22.93
CA VAL A 122 -12.62 -16.14 -23.18
C VAL A 122 -12.78 -14.70 -23.67
N GLY A 123 -13.74 -14.44 -24.55
CA GLY A 123 -13.99 -13.11 -25.09
C GLY A 123 -14.46 -12.11 -24.03
N TYR A 124 -15.36 -12.55 -23.12
CA TYR A 124 -15.74 -11.72 -21.98
C TYR A 124 -14.55 -11.47 -21.05
N ALA A 125 -13.82 -12.53 -20.67
CA ALA A 125 -12.63 -12.44 -19.82
C ALA A 125 -11.57 -11.48 -20.39
N TYR A 126 -11.35 -11.53 -21.71
CA TYR A 126 -10.47 -10.61 -22.43
C TYR A 126 -10.94 -9.16 -22.32
N THR A 127 -12.20 -8.87 -22.65
CA THR A 127 -12.71 -7.48 -22.55
C THR A 127 -12.78 -6.96 -21.12
N ALA A 128 -13.17 -7.79 -20.16
CA ALA A 128 -13.19 -7.42 -18.74
C ALA A 128 -11.77 -7.10 -18.24
N TRP A 129 -10.76 -7.85 -18.69
CA TRP A 129 -9.36 -7.55 -18.41
C TRP A 129 -8.90 -6.24 -19.05
N LEU A 130 -9.21 -6.01 -20.33
CA LEU A 130 -8.89 -4.75 -21.03
C LEU A 130 -9.48 -3.54 -20.30
N ASP A 131 -10.77 -3.62 -19.95
CA ASP A 131 -11.49 -2.54 -19.25
C ASP A 131 -10.90 -2.28 -17.84
N ARG A 132 -10.48 -3.35 -17.15
CA ARG A 132 -9.86 -3.25 -15.82
C ARG A 132 -8.46 -2.65 -15.85
N GLU A 133 -7.66 -2.98 -16.86
CA GLU A 133 -6.29 -2.50 -17.00
C GLU A 133 -6.21 -1.17 -17.78
N GLY A 134 -7.29 -0.75 -18.44
CA GLY A 134 -7.36 0.50 -19.18
C GLY A 134 -6.53 0.48 -20.47
N VAL A 135 -6.46 -0.68 -21.14
CA VAL A 135 -5.66 -0.90 -22.35
C VAL A 135 -6.54 -1.31 -23.54
N THR A 136 -5.99 -1.25 -24.75
CA THR A 136 -6.68 -1.61 -26.01
C THR A 136 -5.76 -2.44 -26.92
N PRO A 137 -6.29 -3.42 -27.68
CA PRO A 137 -5.52 -4.18 -28.67
C PRO A 137 -4.86 -3.31 -29.74
N ASP A 138 -5.38 -2.10 -29.99
CA ASP A 138 -4.94 -1.25 -31.11
C ASP A 138 -3.61 -0.51 -30.88
N THR A 139 -3.02 -0.64 -29.70
CA THR A 139 -1.78 0.09 -29.34
C THR A 139 -0.50 -0.63 -29.77
N ARG A 140 -0.60 -1.78 -30.46
CA ARG A 140 0.55 -2.63 -30.79
C ARG A 140 1.30 -2.13 -32.01
N ASP A 141 2.56 -1.74 -31.81
CA ASP A 141 3.46 -1.32 -32.87
C ASP A 141 3.66 -2.40 -33.94
N SER A 142 3.61 -1.97 -35.20
CA SER A 142 3.93 -2.81 -36.35
C SER A 142 5.41 -3.24 -36.33
N VAL A 143 5.68 -4.49 -36.71
CA VAL A 143 7.04 -5.03 -36.89
C VAL A 143 7.74 -4.35 -38.08
N ARG A 144 8.98 -3.90 -37.87
CA ARG A 144 9.76 -3.11 -38.84
C ARG A 144 11.11 -3.73 -39.20
N TYR A 145 11.77 -4.41 -38.28
CA TYR A 145 13.20 -4.75 -38.33
C TYR A 145 13.46 -6.26 -38.57
N ILE A 146 12.45 -7.01 -39.02
CA ILE A 146 12.57 -8.44 -39.37
C ILE A 146 12.48 -8.57 -40.89
N ASP A 147 13.51 -9.15 -41.51
CA ASP A 147 13.64 -9.15 -42.97
C ASP A 147 12.63 -10.07 -43.70
N ASP A 148 12.25 -11.19 -43.09
CA ASP A 148 11.32 -12.15 -43.69
C ASP A 148 9.86 -11.78 -43.36
N PRO A 149 8.97 -11.62 -44.36
CA PRO A 149 7.60 -11.15 -44.13
C PRO A 149 6.72 -12.14 -43.35
N GLU A 150 6.98 -13.46 -43.45
CA GLU A 150 6.22 -14.44 -42.68
C GLU A 150 6.66 -14.46 -41.22
N GLU A 151 7.96 -14.39 -40.94
CA GLU A 151 8.50 -14.23 -39.58
C GLU A 151 8.13 -12.89 -38.96
N ALA A 152 8.05 -11.82 -39.76
CA ALA A 152 7.53 -10.53 -39.31
C ALA A 152 6.08 -10.66 -38.84
N TYR A 153 5.26 -11.44 -39.56
CA TYR A 153 3.90 -11.77 -39.12
C TYR A 153 3.90 -12.61 -37.84
N VAL A 154 4.78 -13.61 -37.69
CA VAL A 154 4.89 -14.40 -36.44
C VAL A 154 5.18 -13.50 -35.23
N MET A 155 6.14 -12.58 -35.37
CA MET A 155 6.48 -11.62 -34.31
C MET A 155 5.30 -10.68 -34.01
N GLN A 156 4.60 -10.23 -35.05
CA GLN A 156 3.43 -9.37 -34.90
C GLN A 156 2.29 -10.08 -34.17
N ARG A 157 2.00 -11.34 -34.54
CA ARG A 157 0.99 -12.15 -33.87
C ARG A 157 1.33 -12.33 -32.40
N TYR A 158 2.57 -12.69 -32.08
CA TYR A 158 3.03 -12.80 -30.69
C TYR A 158 2.73 -11.52 -29.88
N ARG A 159 3.01 -10.33 -30.43
CA ARG A 159 2.69 -9.05 -29.79
C ARG A 159 1.19 -8.82 -29.61
N GLU A 160 0.40 -9.22 -30.58
CA GLU A 160 -1.04 -9.01 -30.56
C GLU A 160 -1.75 -9.96 -29.61
N THR A 161 -1.21 -11.17 -29.42
CA THR A 161 -1.86 -12.21 -28.62
C THR A 161 -1.45 -12.22 -27.15
N HIS A 162 -0.35 -11.59 -26.74
CA HIS A 162 0.10 -11.66 -25.34
C HIS A 162 -0.94 -11.13 -24.32
N ASP A 163 -1.80 -10.17 -24.70
CA ASP A 163 -2.86 -9.65 -23.82
C ASP A 163 -3.88 -10.75 -23.50
N PHE A 164 -4.08 -11.74 -24.37
CA PHE A 164 -4.91 -12.89 -24.05
C PHE A 164 -4.29 -13.72 -22.93
N THR A 165 -2.96 -13.89 -22.91
CA THR A 165 -2.27 -14.58 -21.80
C THR A 165 -2.51 -13.87 -20.48
N HIS A 166 -2.46 -12.54 -20.47
CA HIS A 166 -2.84 -11.77 -19.28
C HIS A 166 -4.30 -11.99 -18.89
N ALA A 167 -5.22 -11.92 -19.85
CA ALA A 167 -6.64 -12.10 -19.59
C ALA A 167 -6.98 -13.47 -19.01
N ILE A 168 -6.45 -14.55 -19.61
CA ILE A 168 -6.72 -15.91 -19.13
C ILE A 168 -6.00 -16.21 -17.82
N THR A 169 -4.92 -15.52 -17.45
CA THR A 169 -4.25 -15.73 -16.15
C THR A 169 -4.68 -14.74 -15.07
N GLY A 170 -5.40 -13.68 -15.45
CA GLY A 170 -5.80 -12.59 -14.56
C GLY A 170 -4.66 -11.66 -14.15
N LEU A 171 -3.44 -11.86 -14.65
CA LEU A 171 -2.27 -11.08 -14.27
C LEU A 171 -2.38 -9.62 -14.79
N PRO A 172 -2.19 -8.62 -13.91
CA PRO A 172 -2.33 -7.20 -14.28
C PRO A 172 -1.09 -6.64 -14.99
N VAL A 173 -1.23 -5.47 -15.64
CA VAL A 173 -0.12 -4.79 -16.36
C VAL A 173 0.85 -4.01 -15.45
N ILE A 174 0.82 -4.30 -14.14
CA ILE A 174 1.82 -3.75 -13.22
C ILE A 174 3.14 -4.50 -13.41
N ILE A 175 4.28 -3.86 -13.12
CA ILE A 175 5.64 -4.41 -13.35
C ILE A 175 5.77 -5.88 -12.89
N GLU A 176 5.23 -6.22 -11.73
CA GLU A 176 5.30 -7.58 -11.19
C GLU A 176 4.46 -8.60 -11.98
N GLY A 177 3.27 -8.21 -12.47
CA GLY A 177 2.44 -9.06 -13.31
C GLY A 177 3.01 -9.21 -14.72
N GLU A 178 3.53 -8.12 -15.29
CA GLU A 178 4.29 -8.12 -16.54
C GLU A 178 5.49 -9.07 -16.48
N LEU A 179 6.28 -9.00 -15.41
CA LEU A 179 7.43 -9.91 -15.21
C LEU A 179 7.00 -11.38 -15.13
N ALA A 180 5.85 -11.68 -14.50
CA ALA A 180 5.32 -13.03 -14.43
C ALA A 180 4.92 -13.55 -15.82
N ILE A 181 4.24 -12.73 -16.63
CA ILE A 181 3.89 -13.07 -18.01
C ILE A 181 5.14 -13.23 -18.87
N LYS A 182 6.12 -12.33 -18.78
CA LYS A 182 7.38 -12.45 -19.54
C LYS A 182 8.14 -13.73 -19.18
N ALA A 183 8.11 -14.16 -17.92
CA ALA A 183 8.71 -15.43 -17.52
C ALA A 183 7.97 -16.63 -18.12
N PHE A 184 6.63 -16.57 -18.18
CA PHE A 184 5.80 -17.60 -18.80
C PHE A 184 6.05 -17.66 -20.31
N GLU A 185 6.06 -16.51 -20.97
CA GLU A 185 6.32 -16.38 -22.41
C GLU A 185 7.73 -16.86 -22.76
N PHE A 186 8.73 -16.60 -21.91
CA PHE A 186 10.07 -17.12 -22.15
C PHE A 186 10.10 -18.63 -22.11
N ALA A 187 9.48 -19.23 -21.09
CA ALA A 187 9.38 -20.68 -20.97
C ALA A 187 8.62 -21.33 -22.14
N ASN A 188 7.60 -20.64 -22.69
CA ASN A 188 6.76 -21.15 -23.76
C ASN A 188 7.30 -20.88 -25.18
N THR A 189 7.90 -19.70 -25.42
CA THR A 189 8.29 -19.24 -26.77
C THR A 189 9.80 -19.15 -26.99
N VAL A 190 10.58 -19.07 -25.91
CA VAL A 190 12.05 -18.92 -25.93
C VAL A 190 12.52 -17.62 -26.63
N LEU A 191 11.65 -16.63 -26.77
CA LEU A 191 12.03 -15.33 -27.36
C LEU A 191 12.99 -14.58 -26.41
N PRO A 192 14.20 -14.19 -26.83
CA PRO A 192 15.21 -13.64 -25.91
C PRO A 192 14.76 -12.37 -25.17
N MET A 193 14.00 -11.50 -25.83
CA MET A 193 13.48 -10.28 -25.20
C MET A 193 12.65 -10.57 -23.95
N THR A 194 11.92 -11.68 -23.91
CA THR A 194 11.09 -12.03 -22.75
C THR A 194 11.97 -12.35 -21.53
N ALA A 195 13.07 -13.09 -21.71
CA ALA A 195 14.09 -13.30 -20.67
C ALA A 195 14.79 -12.00 -20.28
N LEU A 196 15.22 -11.19 -21.25
CA LEU A 196 15.89 -9.92 -20.98
C LEU A 196 14.99 -8.94 -20.19
N SER A 197 13.68 -8.95 -20.46
CA SER A 197 12.69 -8.16 -19.74
C SER A 197 12.62 -8.52 -18.26
N LEU A 198 13.01 -9.75 -17.87
CA LEU A 198 13.06 -10.16 -16.46
C LEU A 198 14.06 -9.34 -15.64
N PHE A 199 15.04 -8.71 -16.29
CA PHE A 199 15.98 -7.82 -15.60
C PHE A 199 15.27 -6.61 -14.96
N ALA A 200 14.05 -6.26 -15.40
CA ALA A 200 13.23 -5.24 -14.76
C ALA A 200 12.82 -5.60 -13.31
N VAL A 201 13.08 -6.83 -12.83
CA VAL A 201 12.96 -7.24 -11.41
C VAL A 201 13.75 -6.33 -10.46
N VAL A 202 14.81 -5.68 -10.93
CA VAL A 202 15.58 -4.70 -10.14
C VAL A 202 14.72 -3.51 -9.71
N ARG A 203 13.64 -3.19 -10.45
CA ARG A 203 12.71 -2.09 -10.15
C ARG A 203 11.63 -2.46 -9.11
N LEU A 204 11.48 -3.73 -8.77
CA LEU A 204 10.52 -4.18 -7.77
C LEU A 204 10.98 -3.84 -6.35
N LYS A 205 10.01 -3.51 -5.48
CA LYS A 205 10.25 -3.37 -4.03
C LYS A 205 10.64 -4.72 -3.43
N PRO A 206 11.37 -4.78 -2.30
CA PRO A 206 11.79 -6.06 -1.69
C PRO A 206 10.65 -7.06 -1.45
N VAL A 207 9.48 -6.56 -1.02
CA VAL A 207 8.28 -7.39 -0.79
C VAL A 207 7.69 -7.94 -2.09
N GLU A 208 7.72 -7.15 -3.17
CA GLU A 208 7.26 -7.56 -4.50
C GLU A 208 8.24 -8.55 -5.11
N ARG A 209 9.54 -8.30 -4.98
CA ARG A 209 10.61 -9.20 -5.44
C ARG A 209 10.53 -10.57 -4.75
N LYS A 210 10.36 -10.60 -3.43
CA LYS A 210 10.18 -11.86 -2.68
C LYS A 210 8.99 -12.65 -3.22
N ARG A 211 7.83 -12.02 -3.38
CA ARG A 211 6.63 -12.67 -3.92
C ARG A 211 6.81 -13.14 -5.37
N PHE A 212 7.51 -12.35 -6.19
CA PHE A 212 7.85 -12.75 -7.55
C PHE A 212 8.65 -14.05 -7.57
N PHE A 213 9.74 -14.15 -6.80
CA PHE A 213 10.57 -15.35 -6.78
C PHE A 213 9.91 -16.55 -6.08
N ASP A 214 9.11 -16.32 -5.05
CA ASP A 214 8.49 -17.40 -4.28
C ASP A 214 7.22 -17.96 -4.94
N THR A 215 6.50 -17.15 -5.72
CA THR A 215 5.16 -17.49 -6.23
C THR A 215 5.09 -17.41 -7.74
N TYR A 216 5.35 -16.23 -8.32
CA TYR A 216 5.04 -16.00 -9.74
C TYR A 216 6.07 -16.60 -10.69
N LEU A 217 7.36 -16.55 -10.38
CA LEU A 217 8.40 -17.13 -11.23
C LEU A 217 8.29 -18.67 -11.29
N PRO A 218 8.15 -19.41 -10.16
CA PRO A 218 7.91 -20.85 -10.20
C PRO A 218 6.64 -21.22 -10.95
N TRP A 219 5.55 -20.47 -10.74
CA TRP A 219 4.31 -20.65 -11.49
C TRP A 219 4.52 -20.44 -12.99
N ALA A 220 5.19 -19.36 -13.37
CA ALA A 220 5.40 -18.99 -14.76
C ALA A 220 6.25 -20.01 -15.51
N LEU A 221 7.33 -20.50 -14.89
CA LEU A 221 8.18 -21.53 -15.48
C LEU A 221 7.44 -22.87 -15.61
N ARG A 222 6.73 -23.30 -14.56
CA ARG A 222 5.96 -24.56 -14.58
C ARG A 222 4.88 -24.53 -15.67
N ASN A 223 4.12 -23.44 -15.74
CA ASN A 223 3.03 -23.31 -16.70
C ASN A 223 3.55 -23.08 -18.11
N GLY A 224 4.56 -22.25 -18.31
CA GLY A 224 5.10 -21.96 -19.64
C GLY A 224 5.75 -23.18 -20.31
N LEU A 225 6.42 -24.04 -19.52
CA LEU A 225 7.01 -25.30 -20.01
C LEU A 225 5.98 -26.41 -20.26
N LYS A 226 4.89 -26.45 -19.47
CA LYS A 226 3.83 -27.46 -19.59
C LYS A 226 2.81 -27.10 -20.67
N ALA A 227 2.57 -25.81 -20.87
CA ALA A 227 1.50 -25.34 -21.72
C ALA A 227 1.77 -25.62 -23.21
N GLU A 228 0.70 -25.79 -23.97
CA GLU A 228 0.78 -25.71 -25.42
C GLU A 228 1.41 -24.36 -25.83
N GLU A 229 2.18 -24.34 -26.92
CA GLU A 229 2.77 -23.08 -27.40
C GLU A 229 1.64 -22.09 -27.76
N VAL A 230 1.52 -20.99 -26.98
CA VAL A 230 0.38 -20.06 -27.06
C VAL A 230 0.28 -19.35 -28.41
N ILE A 231 1.36 -19.34 -29.19
CA ILE A 231 1.39 -18.80 -30.55
C ILE A 231 0.51 -19.60 -31.52
N ASN A 232 0.28 -20.89 -31.23
CA ASN A 232 -0.52 -21.81 -32.03
C ASN A 232 -2.01 -21.78 -31.69
N VAL A 233 -2.40 -21.02 -30.66
CA VAL A 233 -3.80 -20.84 -30.30
C VAL A 233 -4.46 -19.90 -31.31
N TYR A 234 -5.55 -20.37 -31.92
CA TYR A 234 -6.39 -19.56 -32.79
C TYR A 234 -7.39 -18.76 -31.95
N TRP A 235 -6.89 -17.73 -31.26
CA TRP A 235 -7.65 -16.92 -30.29
C TRP A 235 -8.99 -16.43 -30.81
N GLU A 236 -9.05 -16.06 -32.09
CA GLU A 236 -10.23 -15.55 -32.77
C GLU A 236 -11.37 -16.58 -32.83
N GLU A 237 -11.05 -17.88 -32.88
CA GLU A 237 -12.03 -18.99 -32.84
C GLU A 237 -12.42 -19.35 -31.39
N GLU A 238 -11.55 -19.05 -30.43
CA GLU A 238 -11.71 -19.43 -29.01
C GLU A 238 -12.49 -18.41 -28.18
N LEU A 239 -12.87 -17.25 -28.75
CA LEU A 239 -13.54 -16.16 -28.02
C LEU A 239 -14.84 -16.58 -27.33
N LYS A 240 -15.54 -17.59 -27.85
CA LYS A 240 -16.80 -18.10 -27.26
C LYS A 240 -16.59 -19.30 -26.34
N THR A 241 -15.39 -19.87 -26.32
CA THR A 241 -15.04 -21.03 -25.49
C THR A 241 -15.06 -20.63 -24.02
N ASP A 242 -15.44 -21.57 -23.15
CA ASP A 242 -15.31 -21.40 -21.71
C ASP A 242 -13.83 -21.27 -21.32
N VAL A 243 -13.52 -20.30 -20.49
CA VAL A 243 -12.15 -19.95 -20.11
C VAL A 243 -11.46 -21.06 -19.32
N GLU A 244 -12.19 -21.79 -18.48
CA GLU A 244 -11.62 -22.91 -17.72
C GLU A 244 -11.35 -24.11 -18.63
N VAL A 245 -12.24 -24.35 -19.59
CA VAL A 245 -12.02 -25.39 -20.63
C VAL A 245 -10.78 -25.07 -21.46
N LEU A 246 -10.62 -23.81 -21.88
CA LEU A 246 -9.44 -23.39 -22.62
C LEU A 246 -8.16 -23.55 -21.78
N ARG A 247 -8.16 -23.08 -20.52
CA ARG A 247 -7.03 -23.23 -19.59
C ARG A 247 -6.63 -24.69 -19.39
N ALA A 248 -7.61 -25.55 -19.14
CA ALA A 248 -7.39 -26.98 -18.97
C ALA A 248 -6.77 -27.61 -20.23
N ARG A 249 -7.29 -27.27 -21.42
CA ARG A 249 -6.74 -27.74 -22.69
C ARG A 249 -5.31 -27.26 -22.93
N LEU A 250 -5.03 -26.00 -22.63
CA LEU A 250 -3.70 -25.41 -22.77
C LEU A 250 -2.73 -25.84 -21.67
N GLY A 251 -3.20 -26.49 -20.60
CA GLY A 251 -2.36 -26.86 -19.45
C GLY A 251 -1.94 -25.66 -18.58
N ILE A 252 -2.71 -24.56 -18.61
CA ILE A 252 -2.45 -23.32 -17.88
C ILE A 252 -3.29 -23.28 -16.60
N GLU A 253 -2.63 -23.19 -15.46
CA GLU A 253 -3.23 -23.02 -14.14
C GLU A 253 -3.24 -21.54 -13.77
N MET A 254 -4.30 -21.08 -13.09
CA MET A 254 -4.35 -19.69 -12.63
C MET A 254 -3.32 -19.41 -11.52
N PRO A 255 -2.55 -18.32 -11.61
CA PRO A 255 -1.75 -17.84 -10.50
C PRO A 255 -2.66 -17.21 -9.42
N PRO A 256 -2.17 -17.08 -8.18
CA PRO A 256 -2.85 -16.29 -7.16
C PRO A 256 -3.10 -14.84 -7.62
N ASP A 257 -4.26 -14.26 -7.30
CA ASP A 257 -4.60 -12.90 -7.74
C ASP A 257 -3.67 -11.86 -7.08
N LEU A 258 -2.86 -11.21 -7.92
CA LEU A 258 -1.88 -10.24 -7.50
C LEU A 258 -2.50 -8.99 -6.88
N ARG A 259 -3.64 -8.52 -7.38
CA ARG A 259 -4.34 -7.33 -6.86
C ARG A 259 -4.96 -7.63 -5.49
N GLU A 260 -5.53 -8.82 -5.31
CA GLU A 260 -6.07 -9.28 -4.03
C GLU A 260 -4.98 -9.40 -2.98
N ILE A 261 -3.88 -10.09 -3.28
CA ILE A 261 -2.73 -10.21 -2.36
C ILE A 261 -2.20 -8.83 -1.97
N ARG A 262 -2.04 -7.92 -2.95
CA ARG A 262 -1.57 -6.55 -2.66
C ARG A 262 -2.57 -5.78 -1.79
N LYS A 263 -3.88 -5.99 -1.97
CA LYS A 263 -4.92 -5.38 -1.12
C LYS A 263 -4.83 -5.90 0.30
N MET A 264 -4.80 -7.22 0.48
CA MET A 264 -4.65 -7.86 1.78
C MET A 264 -3.41 -7.37 2.53
N LEU A 265 -2.24 -7.31 1.87
CA LEU A 265 -1.00 -6.84 2.49
C LEU A 265 -1.07 -5.36 2.90
N ARG A 266 -1.77 -4.51 2.13
CA ARG A 266 -1.99 -3.11 2.50
C ARG A 266 -2.90 -3.00 3.72
N ASP A 267 -3.97 -3.77 3.76
CA ASP A 267 -4.96 -3.70 4.85
C ASP A 267 -4.35 -4.25 6.16
N GLN A 268 -3.57 -5.34 6.08
CA GLN A 268 -2.77 -5.82 7.22
C GLN A 268 -1.79 -4.78 7.74
N LYS A 269 -1.11 -4.04 6.84
CA LYS A 269 -0.18 -2.97 7.24
C LYS A 269 -0.92 -1.82 7.94
N LYS A 270 -2.09 -1.43 7.42
CA LYS A 270 -2.94 -0.40 8.04
C LYS A 270 -3.42 -0.84 9.43
N ALA A 271 -3.91 -2.07 9.55
CA ALA A 271 -4.37 -2.64 10.83
C ALA A 271 -3.24 -2.72 11.87
N LYS A 272 -2.03 -3.14 11.47
CA LYS A 272 -0.85 -3.14 12.36
C LYS A 272 -0.48 -1.73 12.81
N LYS A 273 -0.56 -0.75 11.91
CA LYS A 273 -0.28 0.66 12.25
C LYS A 273 -1.31 1.19 13.24
N SER A 274 -2.61 1.01 12.99
CA SER A 274 -3.66 1.45 13.92
C SER A 274 -3.60 0.74 15.27
N ALA A 275 -3.23 -0.55 15.29
CA ALA A 275 -3.01 -1.28 16.53
C ALA A 275 -1.79 -0.75 17.31
N GLY A 276 -0.72 -0.39 16.62
CA GLY A 276 0.46 0.25 17.21
C GLY A 276 0.12 1.61 17.84
N GLU A 277 -0.58 2.47 17.09
CA GLU A 277 -1.04 3.77 17.58
C GLU A 277 -2.01 3.64 18.77
N ALA A 278 -2.91 2.66 18.75
CA ALA A 278 -3.80 2.37 19.87
C ALA A 278 -3.02 1.90 21.12
N ARG A 279 -2.02 1.03 20.94
CA ARG A 279 -1.16 0.55 22.03
C ARG A 279 -0.33 1.69 22.62
N GLU A 280 0.18 2.60 21.80
CA GLU A 280 0.92 3.78 22.26
C GLU A 280 0.03 4.74 23.05
N ARG A 281 -1.19 5.00 22.57
CA ARG A 281 -2.19 5.80 23.31
C ARG A 281 -2.54 5.17 24.65
N LEU A 282 -2.79 3.85 24.69
CA LEU A 282 -3.05 3.13 25.94
C LEU A 282 -1.85 3.19 26.89
N GLY A 283 -0.62 3.07 26.36
CA GLY A 283 0.60 3.20 27.14
C GLY A 283 0.76 4.60 27.75
N SER A 284 0.51 5.66 26.96
CA SER A 284 0.55 7.05 27.43
C SER A 284 -0.48 7.32 28.53
N VAL A 285 -1.72 6.84 28.35
CA VAL A 285 -2.78 6.95 29.38
C VAL A 285 -2.37 6.22 30.65
N THR A 286 -1.85 5.00 30.52
CA THR A 286 -1.40 4.20 31.67
C THR A 286 -0.24 4.88 32.41
N ALA A 287 0.70 5.50 31.70
CA ALA A 287 1.79 6.26 32.29
C ALA A 287 1.29 7.51 33.04
N CYS A 288 0.35 8.26 32.45
CA CYS A 288 -0.28 9.41 33.10
C CYS A 288 -0.99 9.01 34.41
N ILE A 289 -1.74 7.91 34.40
CA ILE A 289 -2.41 7.37 35.59
C ILE A 289 -1.37 7.00 36.67
N LYS A 290 -0.29 6.30 36.31
CA LYS A 290 0.78 5.96 37.26
C LYS A 290 1.40 7.19 37.90
N THR A 291 1.73 8.21 37.11
CA THR A 291 2.30 9.47 37.62
C THR A 291 1.33 10.18 38.56
N ALA A 292 0.04 10.25 38.20
CA ALA A 292 -0.98 10.84 39.06
C ALA A 292 -1.12 10.09 40.40
N MET A 293 -1.07 8.75 40.36
CA MET A 293 -1.07 7.93 41.59
C MET A 293 0.17 8.17 42.45
N SER A 294 1.37 8.24 41.87
CA SER A 294 2.60 8.53 42.64
C SER A 294 2.57 9.90 43.31
N ILE A 295 2.06 10.94 42.63
CA ILE A 295 1.89 12.28 43.21
C ILE A 295 0.88 12.23 44.37
N PHE A 296 -0.23 11.51 44.18
CA PHE A 296 -1.24 11.34 45.23
C PHE A 296 -0.65 10.69 46.48
N PHE A 297 0.07 9.56 46.36
CA PHE A 297 0.70 8.90 47.50
C PHE A 297 1.77 9.76 48.18
N ALA A 298 2.56 10.52 47.41
CA ALA A 298 3.53 11.45 47.97
C ALA A 298 2.86 12.58 48.77
N ALA A 299 1.76 13.15 48.26
CA ALA A 299 0.99 14.17 48.97
C ALA A 299 0.39 13.63 50.27
N VAL A 300 -0.16 12.41 50.24
CA VAL A 300 -0.66 11.74 51.45
C VAL A 300 0.46 11.53 52.46
N ALA A 301 1.63 11.05 52.05
CA ALA A 301 2.78 10.86 52.94
C ALA A 301 3.28 12.18 53.57
N ILE A 302 3.30 13.28 52.81
CA ILE A 302 3.65 14.61 53.35
C ILE A 302 2.64 15.06 54.40
N VAL A 303 1.34 14.87 54.16
CA VAL A 303 0.30 15.20 55.14
C VAL A 303 0.49 14.39 56.43
N TYR A 304 0.74 13.08 56.31
CA TYR A 304 1.05 12.23 57.47
C TYR A 304 2.31 12.70 58.22
N PHE A 305 3.38 13.06 57.51
CA PHE A 305 4.62 13.55 58.12
C PHE A 305 4.39 14.88 58.85
N LEU A 306 3.67 15.83 58.25
CA LEU A 306 3.34 17.10 58.89
C LEU A 306 2.50 16.91 60.14
N LEU A 307 1.50 16.01 60.10
CA LEU A 307 0.72 15.64 61.28
C LEU A 307 1.62 15.05 62.38
N ALA A 308 2.53 14.14 62.04
CA ALA A 308 3.46 13.54 63.00
C ALA A 308 4.45 14.56 63.61
N VAL A 309 4.89 15.57 62.84
CA VAL A 309 5.73 16.67 63.36
C VAL A 309 4.95 17.58 64.30
N VAL A 310 3.68 17.87 64.00
CA VAL A 310 2.79 18.63 64.90
C VAL A 310 2.55 17.87 66.20
N ASP A 311 2.37 16.55 66.14
CA ASP A 311 2.21 15.67 67.31
C ASP A 311 3.53 15.47 68.10
N GLY A 312 4.69 15.73 67.49
CA GLY A 312 6.03 15.55 68.07
C GLY A 312 6.67 16.78 68.70
N LEU A 313 6.01 17.95 68.69
CA LEU A 313 6.49 19.15 69.37
C LEU A 313 6.26 19.02 70.88
N PRO A 314 7.31 19.07 71.73
CA PRO A 314 7.10 19.09 73.17
C PRO A 314 6.44 20.41 73.57
N ALA A 315 5.34 20.33 74.32
CA ALA A 315 4.70 21.46 74.97
C ALA A 315 5.60 21.95 76.13
N THR A 316 6.66 22.68 75.81
CA THR A 316 7.47 23.38 76.82
C THR A 316 7.37 24.88 76.63
N GLY A 317 6.64 25.51 77.55
CA GLY A 317 6.85 26.90 77.93
C GLY A 317 5.82 27.90 77.42
N TYR A 318 4.62 27.93 78.00
CA TYR A 318 3.80 29.15 78.12
C TYR A 318 2.86 29.02 79.33
N GLU A 319 3.43 29.13 80.53
CA GLU A 319 2.68 29.58 81.71
C GLU A 319 2.82 31.10 81.82
N GLY A 320 1.69 31.80 81.82
CA GLY A 320 1.61 33.21 82.22
C GLY A 320 1.14 34.17 81.13
N LEU A 321 -0.17 34.29 80.93
CA LEU A 321 -0.95 35.53 81.10
C LEU A 321 -2.43 35.31 80.73
N GLN A 322 -3.31 35.88 81.55
CA GLN A 322 -4.77 35.81 81.45
C GLN A 322 -5.35 36.59 80.25
N SER A 323 -6.58 36.17 79.88
CA SER A 323 -7.68 36.93 79.25
C SER A 323 -7.82 36.96 77.71
N GLY A 324 -8.97 36.46 77.20
CA GLY A 324 -9.48 36.68 75.83
C GLY A 324 -10.08 35.44 75.13
N PRO A 325 -11.29 35.50 74.52
CA PRO A 325 -11.96 34.32 73.97
C PRO A 325 -11.68 34.13 72.48
N THR A 326 -10.71 33.30 72.11
CA THR A 326 -10.67 32.58 70.82
C THR A 326 -9.45 31.65 70.80
N ALA A 327 -9.63 30.40 71.21
CA ALA A 327 -8.65 29.35 70.95
C ALA A 327 -9.34 28.28 70.09
N LEU A 328 -8.97 28.23 68.82
CA LEU A 328 -9.37 27.20 67.88
C LEU A 328 -8.68 25.89 68.33
N HIS A 329 -9.35 25.08 69.14
CA HIS A 329 -8.90 23.71 69.38
C HIS A 329 -9.00 22.92 68.06
N PHE A 330 -7.84 22.62 67.48
CA PHE A 330 -7.67 21.70 66.36
C PHE A 330 -7.86 20.28 66.90
N ASP A 331 -9.01 19.67 66.65
CA ASP A 331 -9.27 18.26 66.98
C ASP A 331 -8.64 17.35 65.91
N LEU A 332 -7.37 17.01 66.14
CA LEU A 332 -6.54 16.16 65.29
C LEU A 332 -7.08 14.72 65.17
N ALA A 333 -7.84 14.24 66.16
CA ALA A 333 -8.39 12.88 66.15
C ALA A 333 -9.51 12.71 65.11
N SER A 334 -10.40 13.70 64.98
CA SER A 334 -11.48 13.68 63.97
C SER A 334 -10.94 13.79 62.54
N GLN A 335 -9.85 14.53 62.34
CA GLN A 335 -9.17 14.65 61.04
C GLN A 335 -8.49 13.33 60.62
N ARG A 336 -7.92 12.59 61.59
CA ARG A 336 -7.28 11.29 61.38
C ARG A 336 -8.27 10.22 60.93
N GLU A 337 -9.43 10.14 61.57
CA GLU A 337 -10.51 9.22 61.16
C GLU A 337 -11.00 9.52 59.74
N LEU A 338 -11.23 10.80 59.41
CA LEU A 338 -11.70 11.20 58.08
C LEU A 338 -10.70 10.87 56.97
N LEU A 339 -9.40 10.97 57.26
CA LEU A 339 -8.32 10.63 56.32
C LEU A 339 -8.18 9.11 56.15
N LEU A 340 -8.31 8.32 57.21
CA LEU A 340 -8.30 6.86 57.14
C LEU A 340 -9.52 6.31 56.38
N ASP A 341 -10.69 6.92 56.54
CA ASP A 341 -11.90 6.55 55.81
C ASP A 341 -11.77 6.83 54.31
N VAL A 342 -11.17 7.98 53.96
CA VAL A 342 -10.83 8.32 52.56
C VAL A 342 -9.81 7.34 52.00
N PHE A 343 -8.81 6.93 52.78
CA PHE A 343 -7.78 5.98 52.36
C PHE A 343 -8.36 4.58 52.07
N ASN A 344 -9.16 4.04 53.00
CA ASN A 344 -9.81 2.73 52.84
C ASN A 344 -10.80 2.71 51.67
N HIS A 345 -11.55 3.80 51.46
CA HIS A 345 -12.45 3.92 50.32
C HIS A 345 -11.69 3.96 48.98
N TYR A 346 -10.49 4.56 48.98
CA TYR A 346 -9.63 4.64 47.80
C TYR A 346 -8.91 3.32 47.49
N GLU A 347 -8.45 2.59 48.51
CA GLU A 347 -7.81 1.28 48.35
C GLU A 347 -8.80 0.25 47.77
N THR A 348 -10.06 0.28 48.23
CA THR A 348 -11.15 -0.54 47.68
C THR A 348 -11.44 -0.18 46.21
N TYR A 349 -11.38 1.11 45.86
CA TYR A 349 -11.59 1.60 44.49
C TYR A 349 -10.43 1.21 43.54
N LEU A 350 -9.18 1.23 44.03
CA LEU A 350 -8.00 0.79 43.28
C LEU A 350 -7.99 -0.72 43.02
N ASN A 351 -8.41 -1.52 44.00
CA ASN A 351 -8.57 -2.96 43.83
C ASN A 351 -9.68 -3.32 42.83
N GLY A 352 -10.71 -2.47 42.68
CA GLY A 352 -11.76 -2.62 41.66
C GLY A 352 -11.32 -2.28 40.23
N ILE A 353 -10.41 -1.32 40.05
CA ILE A 353 -9.88 -0.91 38.72
C ILE A 353 -8.96 -1.99 38.12
N GLY A 354 -8.26 -2.74 38.96
CA GLY A 354 -7.45 -3.89 38.51
C GLY A 354 -8.26 -4.99 37.80
N ALA A 355 -9.58 -5.04 38.00
CA ALA A 355 -10.47 -6.06 37.45
C ALA A 355 -11.20 -5.66 36.16
N SER A 356 -11.17 -4.40 35.72
CA SER A 356 -11.91 -3.97 34.50
C SER A 356 -11.18 -2.88 33.71
N LEU A 357 -10.35 -3.31 32.77
CA LEU A 357 -9.58 -2.47 31.85
C LEU A 357 -10.41 -1.95 30.64
N ALA A 358 -11.73 -1.75 30.81
CA ALA A 358 -12.64 -1.40 29.71
C ALA A 358 -13.39 -0.05 29.82
N SER A 359 -13.27 0.72 30.92
CA SER A 359 -14.15 1.90 31.15
C SER A 359 -13.45 3.25 31.36
N VAL A 360 -12.24 3.43 30.83
CA VAL A 360 -11.34 4.57 31.12
C VAL A 360 -11.88 5.96 30.74
N GLN A 361 -12.98 6.08 29.98
CA GLN A 361 -13.57 7.40 29.68
C GLN A 361 -14.32 8.06 30.86
N ASN A 362 -14.78 7.29 31.85
CA ASN A 362 -15.55 7.83 32.99
C ASN A 362 -14.68 8.25 34.18
N SER A 363 -13.40 7.85 34.23
CA SER A 363 -12.54 8.01 35.41
C SER A 363 -12.11 9.46 35.67
N ASN A 364 -11.96 10.28 34.61
CA ASN A 364 -11.51 11.66 34.75
C ASN A 364 -12.56 12.59 35.38
N TYR A 365 -13.85 12.31 35.18
CA TYR A 365 -14.95 13.11 35.74
C TYR A 365 -15.17 12.83 37.23
N VAL A 366 -15.01 11.57 37.65
CA VAL A 366 -15.17 11.20 39.06
C VAL A 366 -14.01 11.74 39.90
N LEU A 367 -12.77 11.66 39.41
CA LEU A 367 -11.60 12.17 40.13
C LEU A 367 -11.65 13.69 40.33
N THR A 368 -12.02 14.43 39.28
CA THR A 368 -12.14 15.89 39.33
C THR A 368 -13.29 16.35 40.21
N ALA A 369 -14.45 15.69 40.15
CA ALA A 369 -15.57 15.97 41.04
C ALA A 369 -15.24 15.69 42.52
N THR A 370 -14.48 14.63 42.79
CA THR A 370 -14.08 14.25 44.16
C THR A 370 -13.07 15.25 44.72
N LEU A 371 -12.07 15.66 43.93
CA LEU A 371 -11.10 16.70 44.32
C LEU A 371 -11.75 18.07 44.52
N ALA A 372 -12.71 18.45 43.67
CA ALA A 372 -13.46 19.69 43.83
C ALA A 372 -14.30 19.69 45.12
N THR A 373 -14.89 18.54 45.46
CA THR A 373 -15.67 18.38 46.70
C THR A 373 -14.76 18.43 47.94
N ILE A 374 -13.57 17.84 47.89
CA ILE A 374 -12.58 17.91 48.98
C ILE A 374 -12.08 19.34 49.20
N LEU A 375 -11.82 20.08 48.12
CA LEU A 375 -11.40 21.49 48.19
C LEU A 375 -12.52 22.41 48.68
N GLU A 376 -13.78 22.18 48.28
CA GLU A 376 -14.93 22.94 48.77
C GLU A 376 -15.29 22.63 50.23
N LEU A 377 -15.11 21.39 50.68
CA LEU A 377 -15.27 21.00 52.08
C LEU A 377 -14.15 21.57 52.95
N GLY A 378 -12.92 21.57 52.44
CA GLY A 378 -11.79 22.29 53.05
C GLY A 378 -12.11 23.78 53.19
N ALA A 379 -12.49 24.46 52.10
CA ALA A 379 -12.79 25.89 52.10
C ALA A 379 -14.03 26.28 52.92
N SER A 380 -15.06 25.43 53.00
CA SER A 380 -16.25 25.67 53.84
C SER A 380 -15.95 25.55 55.34
N SER A 381 -14.97 24.73 55.71
CA SER A 381 -14.49 24.60 57.10
C SER A 381 -13.83 25.90 57.59
N TYR A 382 -13.29 26.72 56.68
CA TYR A 382 -12.66 28.01 56.99
C TYR A 382 -13.63 29.20 57.09
N ARG A 383 -14.91 29.08 56.69
CA ARG A 383 -15.87 30.22 56.62
C ARG A 383 -17.09 30.16 57.54
N CYS A 384 -17.29 29.14 58.36
CA CYS A 384 -18.44 29.11 59.30
C CYS A 384 -18.16 29.91 60.59
N ARG A 385 -18.81 31.09 60.72
CA ARG A 385 -18.93 31.85 61.99
C ARG A 385 -20.26 31.56 62.71
N GLY A 386 -20.60 30.29 62.91
CA GLY A 386 -21.83 29.86 63.59
C GLY A 386 -21.78 28.39 64.02
N ASP A 387 -22.81 27.93 64.74
CA ASP A 387 -22.92 26.58 65.34
C ASP A 387 -22.53 25.46 64.34
N ARG A 388 -21.48 24.70 64.70
CA ARG A 388 -20.83 23.69 63.87
C ARG A 388 -21.79 22.59 63.43
N SER A 389 -22.78 22.23 64.24
CA SER A 389 -23.74 21.16 63.95
C SER A 389 -24.62 21.46 62.72
N GLN A 390 -25.00 22.72 62.54
CA GLN A 390 -25.84 23.16 61.41
C GLN A 390 -25.04 23.30 60.11
N CYS A 391 -23.76 23.68 60.18
CA CYS A 391 -22.88 23.72 59.01
C CYS A 391 -22.61 22.31 58.44
N PHE A 392 -22.39 21.32 59.31
CA PHE A 392 -22.19 19.92 58.90
C PHE A 392 -23.44 19.32 58.23
N ALA A 393 -24.64 19.59 58.74
CA ALA A 393 -25.89 19.12 58.12
C ALA A 393 -26.11 19.75 56.72
N LYS A 394 -25.73 21.01 56.54
CA LYS A 394 -25.86 21.75 55.25
C LYS A 394 -24.86 21.25 54.20
N ALA A 395 -23.63 20.94 54.61
CA ALA A 395 -22.61 20.32 53.76
C ALA A 395 -22.98 18.88 53.35
N ARG A 396 -23.53 18.08 54.28
CA ARG A 396 -23.98 16.71 54.02
C ARG A 396 -25.16 16.68 53.02
N LYS A 397 -26.12 17.60 53.14
CA LYS A 397 -27.22 17.81 52.16
C LYS A 397 -26.72 18.24 50.77
N ARG A 398 -25.69 19.11 50.69
CA ARG A 398 -25.07 19.50 49.41
C ARG A 398 -24.34 18.33 48.74
N LYS A 399 -23.64 17.48 49.52
CA LYS A 399 -22.99 16.25 49.04
C LYS A 399 -24.00 15.26 48.45
N THR A 400 -25.15 15.04 49.09
CA THR A 400 -26.22 14.16 48.56
C THR A 400 -26.87 14.74 47.31
N ALA A 401 -27.09 16.06 47.25
CA ALA A 401 -27.63 16.72 46.06
C ALA A 401 -26.67 16.67 44.85
N LEU A 402 -25.36 16.83 45.08
CA LEU A 402 -24.33 16.76 44.04
C LEU A 402 -24.17 15.31 43.51
N HIS A 403 -24.19 14.31 44.40
CA HIS A 403 -24.21 12.90 44.01
C HIS A 403 -25.46 12.55 43.19
N SER A 404 -26.63 13.07 43.55
CA SER A 404 -27.86 12.83 42.77
C SER A 404 -27.79 13.47 41.37
N LYS A 405 -27.22 14.68 41.24
CA LYS A 405 -27.05 15.36 39.94
C LYS A 405 -26.07 14.65 39.01
N VAL A 406 -25.03 14.03 39.56
CA VAL A 406 -24.05 13.23 38.81
C VAL A 406 -24.67 11.90 38.35
N VAL A 407 -25.55 11.32 39.16
CA VAL A 407 -26.28 10.07 38.81
C VAL A 407 -27.39 10.32 37.78
N THR A 408 -28.10 11.45 37.82
CA THR A 408 -29.16 11.77 36.85
C THR A 408 -28.65 12.20 35.47
N HIS A 409 -27.36 12.55 35.32
CA HIS A 409 -26.78 12.91 34.02
C HIS A 409 -26.44 11.68 33.14
N ASN A 410 -26.83 10.48 33.57
CA ASN A 410 -26.71 9.23 32.82
C ASN A 410 -27.89 8.92 31.88
N GLU A 411 -28.89 9.80 31.78
CA GLU A 411 -29.87 9.74 30.71
C GLU A 411 -29.83 11.03 29.90
N VAL A 412 -29.28 10.92 28.69
CA VAL A 412 -29.50 11.71 27.46
C VAL A 412 -28.19 11.65 26.67
N THR A 413 -28.10 10.64 25.82
CA THR A 413 -27.38 10.78 24.55
C THR A 413 -27.82 12.08 23.87
N ASN A 414 -26.83 12.82 23.35
CA ASN A 414 -26.96 13.90 22.37
C ASN A 414 -26.89 15.34 22.91
N TYR A 415 -25.66 15.85 23.09
CA TYR A 415 -25.35 17.29 22.99
C TYR A 415 -23.91 17.50 22.47
N SER A 416 -23.64 17.10 21.23
CA SER A 416 -22.35 17.35 20.56
C SER A 416 -22.20 18.77 19.99
N SER A 417 -22.94 19.79 20.47
CA SER A 417 -23.07 21.05 19.72
C SER A 417 -23.06 22.36 20.50
N ARG A 418 -22.84 22.40 21.83
CA ARG A 418 -22.94 23.68 22.59
C ARG A 418 -21.78 24.11 23.50
N LEU A 419 -20.64 23.41 23.50
CA LEU A 419 -19.39 23.90 24.13
C LEU A 419 -18.34 24.34 23.08
N ARG A 420 -18.80 25.07 22.05
CA ARG A 420 -17.95 25.86 21.16
C ARG A 420 -18.02 27.37 21.42
N LEU A 421 -18.70 27.81 22.48
CA LEU A 421 -18.75 29.21 22.87
C LEU A 421 -18.41 29.33 24.37
N VAL A 422 -17.70 30.40 24.72
CA VAL A 422 -17.21 30.77 26.07
C VAL A 422 -15.85 30.18 26.45
N LEU A 423 -14.88 30.31 25.55
CA LEU A 423 -13.47 30.52 25.91
C LEU A 423 -12.87 31.53 24.91
N PHE A 424 -13.41 32.75 24.96
CA PHE A 424 -12.79 33.94 24.42
C PHE A 424 -13.03 35.06 25.44
N VAL A 425 -12.02 35.90 25.64
CA VAL A 425 -11.97 37.12 26.48
C VAL A 425 -11.55 36.90 27.94
N ARG A 426 -10.22 36.94 28.20
CA ARG A 426 -9.53 38.08 28.84
C ARG A 426 -8.03 37.80 29.06
N TYR A 427 -7.19 38.36 28.18
CA TYR A 427 -5.84 38.80 28.51
C TYR A 427 -5.64 40.15 27.80
N ARG A 428 -5.17 41.16 28.55
CA ARG A 428 -5.00 42.61 28.26
C ARG A 428 -6.08 43.56 28.80
N ALA A 429 -5.84 44.11 29.98
CA ALA A 429 -5.48 45.52 30.15
C ALA A 429 -4.22 45.55 31.03
#